data_AF-A0A9Q0KY09-F1
#
_entry.id   AF-A0A9Q0KY09-F1
#
_cell.length_a   1.000
_cell.length_b   1.000
_cell.length_c   1.000
_cell.angle_alpha   90.00
_cell.angle_beta   90.00
_cell.angle_gamma   90.00
#
_symmetry.space_group_name_H-M   'P 1'
#
loop_
_entity.id
_entity.type
_entity.pdbx_description
1 polymer ?
#
loop_
_entity_poly.entity_id
_entity_poly.type
_entity_poly.pdbx_seq_one_letter_code
_entity_poly.pdbx_strand_id
1 'polypeptide(L)'
;MEHELENMKRGDQPGEIDKKKWVYDSSVDYRGRIPLRASTGVWKASLFIIAIEFSERLSYFGIATNLITYLTKVLHQDLKEAVRNVNYWSGVTTTMPLIGGFLADSYLGRFRAVLISSFIYLMGLGLLTMSELIPSLKHCNMDKCTKSTKIHESMFFLSIYLISVGTGGHRPSLESFGADQFDDDHSEERKKKMSYFNWWSFGLCCGLLFGVTVVVYVQDYVSWGVADIVLTVVLAITIVIFYVGRPFYRFRVPEGSPMTPMLQVLVAAIMKRNLPYPSHPTQLYEVPKTEKTQGRLLCHTPKHKFLDKAAIIEDDDVMNSVNLCFYVFLAKRYSYKNVQRKLAIADCYEKDGTEFMA
;
A
#
# COMPACT_ATOMS: atom_id res chain seq x y z
N MET A 1 42.71 -5.32 1.78
CA MET A 1 43.75 -5.90 0.93
C MET A 1 43.56 -7.40 0.76
N GLU A 2 43.49 -8.20 1.84
CA GLU A 2 43.30 -9.66 1.71
C GLU A 2 42.02 -10.07 0.97
N HIS A 3 40.90 -9.40 1.28
CA HIS A 3 39.61 -9.66 0.63
C HIS A 3 39.57 -9.28 -0.87
N GLU A 4 40.43 -8.35 -1.32
CA GLU A 4 40.56 -8.00 -2.74
C GLU A 4 41.50 -8.97 -3.47
N LEU A 5 42.53 -9.46 -2.78
CA LEU A 5 43.45 -10.47 -3.31
C LEU A 5 42.74 -11.83 -3.52
N GLU A 6 41.78 -12.15 -2.65
CA GLU A 6 40.97 -13.37 -2.74
C GLU A 6 39.94 -13.32 -3.90
N ASN A 7 39.41 -12.13 -4.21
CA ASN A 7 38.52 -11.91 -5.34
C ASN A 7 39.26 -11.92 -6.68
N MET A 8 40.50 -11.41 -6.73
CA MET A 8 41.37 -11.53 -7.92
C MET A 8 41.71 -12.99 -8.25
N LYS A 9 41.84 -13.87 -7.26
CA LYS A 9 42.02 -15.32 -7.48
C LYS A 9 40.78 -16.00 -8.08
N ARG A 10 39.59 -15.38 -7.99
CA ARG A 10 38.32 -15.95 -8.43
C ARG A 10 37.89 -15.52 -9.84
N GLY A 11 38.68 -14.65 -10.50
CA GLY A 11 38.43 -14.21 -11.88
C GLY A 11 37.29 -13.18 -12.05
N ASP A 12 36.76 -12.64 -10.94
CA ASP A 12 35.66 -11.65 -10.97
C ASP A 12 36.15 -10.33 -11.60
N GLN A 13 35.46 -9.84 -12.64
CA GLN A 13 35.75 -8.53 -13.22
C GLN A 13 35.41 -7.39 -12.24
N PRO A 14 36.07 -6.21 -12.31
CA PRO A 14 35.85 -5.10 -11.39
C PRO A 14 34.37 -4.65 -11.26
N GLY A 15 33.63 -4.68 -12.37
CA GLY A 15 32.20 -4.34 -12.39
C GLY A 15 31.29 -5.38 -11.71
N GLU A 16 31.75 -6.63 -11.58
CA GLU A 16 31.01 -7.70 -10.90
C GLU A 16 31.18 -7.61 -9.38
N ILE A 17 32.36 -7.17 -8.92
CA ILE A 17 32.64 -6.88 -7.50
C ILE A 17 31.79 -5.70 -7.02
N ASP A 18 31.63 -4.66 -7.84
CA ASP A 18 30.83 -3.48 -7.51
C ASP A 18 29.33 -3.83 -7.42
N LYS A 19 28.84 -4.66 -8.36
CA LYS A 19 27.47 -5.24 -8.31
C LYS A 19 27.24 -6.18 -7.13
N LYS A 20 28.27 -6.83 -6.60
CA LYS A 20 28.18 -7.65 -5.37
C LYS A 20 28.10 -6.78 -4.11
N LYS A 21 28.70 -5.60 -4.12
CA LYS A 21 28.80 -4.68 -2.97
C LYS A 21 27.60 -3.73 -2.85
N TRP A 22 27.10 -3.20 -3.96
CA TRP A 22 26.03 -2.22 -4.01
C TRP A 22 24.76 -2.76 -4.66
N VAL A 23 23.64 -2.09 -4.39
CA VAL A 23 22.32 -2.43 -4.91
C VAL A 23 21.94 -1.43 -6.00
N TYR A 24 21.78 -1.91 -7.25
CA TYR A 24 21.50 -1.07 -8.43
C TYR A 24 20.07 -1.24 -8.95
N ASP A 25 19.13 -1.49 -8.04
CA ASP A 25 17.72 -1.74 -8.36
C ASP A 25 16.89 -0.45 -8.35
N SER A 26 17.49 0.74 -8.48
CA SER A 26 16.84 2.05 -8.30
C SER A 26 16.38 2.39 -6.87
N SER A 27 16.71 1.56 -5.87
CA SER A 27 16.52 1.93 -4.46
C SER A 27 17.64 2.84 -3.94
N VAL A 28 17.35 3.61 -2.89
CA VAL A 28 18.29 4.48 -2.19
C VAL A 28 18.32 4.20 -0.69
N ASP A 29 19.43 4.53 -0.02
CA ASP A 29 19.53 4.52 1.43
C ASP A 29 18.78 5.71 2.05
N TYR A 30 18.70 5.79 3.37
CA TYR A 30 18.02 6.89 4.07
C TYR A 30 18.64 8.28 3.85
N ARG A 31 19.84 8.36 3.26
CA ARG A 31 20.55 9.58 2.87
C ARG A 31 20.46 9.86 1.36
N GLY A 32 19.71 9.06 0.60
CA GLY A 32 19.54 9.22 -0.84
C GLY A 32 20.71 8.70 -1.69
N ARG A 33 21.57 7.84 -1.13
CA ARG A 33 22.73 7.25 -1.83
C ARG A 33 22.43 5.82 -2.25
N ILE A 34 23.27 5.25 -3.11
CA ILE A 34 23.19 3.84 -3.50
C ILE A 34 23.34 2.96 -2.24
N PRO A 35 22.42 2.02 -1.94
CA PRO A 35 22.49 1.22 -0.73
C PRO A 35 23.65 0.23 -0.75
N LEU A 36 24.34 0.12 0.38
CA LEU A 36 25.35 -0.91 0.60
C LEU A 36 24.68 -2.22 1.03
N ARG A 37 24.87 -3.29 0.25
CA ARG A 37 24.20 -4.59 0.47
C ARG A 37 24.48 -5.20 1.84
N ALA A 38 25.67 -4.99 2.39
CA ALA A 38 26.07 -5.52 3.70
C ALA A 38 25.37 -4.85 4.90
N SER A 39 24.86 -3.62 4.73
CA SER A 39 24.26 -2.84 5.83
C SER A 39 22.76 -2.61 5.69
N THR A 40 22.18 -2.74 4.49
CA THR A 40 20.76 -2.42 4.24
C THR A 40 19.96 -3.59 3.67
N GLY A 41 18.66 -3.56 3.91
CA GLY A 41 17.68 -4.52 3.41
C GLY A 41 17.73 -5.87 4.09
N VAL A 42 17.12 -6.86 3.43
CA VAL A 42 17.09 -8.27 3.83
C VAL A 42 16.60 -8.41 5.28
N TRP A 43 17.13 -9.36 6.05
CA TRP A 43 16.60 -9.77 7.35
C TRP A 43 16.60 -8.67 8.41
N LYS A 44 17.62 -7.79 8.43
CA LYS A 44 17.68 -6.70 9.41
C LYS A 44 16.49 -5.76 9.24
N ALA A 45 16.23 -5.33 8.01
CA ALA A 45 15.06 -4.51 7.68
C ALA A 45 13.74 -5.24 7.92
N SER A 46 13.66 -6.50 7.47
CA SER A 46 12.44 -7.31 7.57
C SER A 46 11.93 -7.47 9.00
N LEU A 47 12.81 -7.62 10.00
CA LEU A 47 12.37 -7.79 11.40
C LEU A 47 11.60 -6.57 11.92
N PHE A 48 12.06 -5.35 11.61
CA PHE A 48 11.34 -4.13 11.99
C PHE A 48 9.98 -4.01 11.29
N ILE A 49 9.91 -4.42 10.01
CA ILE A 49 8.71 -4.38 9.18
C ILE A 49 7.67 -5.43 9.64
N ILE A 50 8.11 -6.64 9.97
CA ILE A 50 7.25 -7.70 10.51
C ILE A 50 6.69 -7.29 11.88
N ALA A 51 7.48 -6.61 12.72
CA ALA A 51 7.03 -6.19 14.05
C ALA A 51 5.85 -5.22 13.99
N ILE A 52 5.90 -4.21 13.10
CA ILE A 52 4.81 -3.26 12.95
C ILE A 52 3.58 -3.88 12.28
N GLU A 53 3.76 -4.78 11.30
CA GLU A 53 2.64 -5.53 10.73
C GLU A 53 1.93 -6.40 11.76
N PHE A 54 2.70 -7.10 12.60
CA PHE A 54 2.16 -7.90 13.71
C PHE A 54 1.25 -7.05 14.61
N SER A 55 1.71 -5.86 15.02
CA SER A 55 0.91 -4.98 15.87
C SER A 55 -0.36 -4.46 15.21
N GLU A 56 -0.32 -4.10 13.92
CA GLU A 56 -1.53 -3.64 13.23
C GLU A 56 -2.52 -4.79 13.06
N ARG A 57 -2.06 -6.02 12.76
CA ARG A 57 -2.93 -7.20 12.73
C ARG A 57 -3.55 -7.50 14.08
N LEU A 58 -2.75 -7.45 15.15
CA LEU A 58 -3.20 -7.65 16.51
C LEU A 58 -4.35 -6.69 16.86
N SER A 59 -4.15 -5.39 16.61
CA SER A 59 -5.15 -4.36 16.87
C SER A 59 -6.39 -4.51 15.98
N TYR A 60 -6.21 -4.73 14.67
CA TYR A 60 -7.33 -4.86 13.74
C TYR A 60 -8.24 -6.03 14.09
N PHE A 61 -7.67 -7.22 14.32
CA PHE A 61 -8.47 -8.40 14.66
C PHE A 61 -9.04 -8.32 16.07
N GLY A 62 -8.30 -7.77 17.05
CA GLY A 62 -8.83 -7.54 18.39
C GLY A 62 -10.05 -6.62 18.42
N ILE A 63 -10.06 -5.56 17.59
CA ILE A 63 -11.21 -4.66 17.45
C ILE A 63 -12.33 -5.33 16.64
N ALA A 64 -12.01 -5.84 15.45
CA ALA A 64 -13.01 -6.36 14.51
C ALA A 64 -13.83 -7.52 15.11
N THR A 65 -13.17 -8.45 15.79
CA THR A 65 -13.83 -9.65 16.32
C THR A 65 -14.84 -9.33 17.41
N ASN A 66 -14.56 -8.34 18.27
CA ASN A 66 -15.43 -8.01 19.39
C ASN A 66 -16.27 -6.74 19.18
N LEU A 67 -16.22 -6.14 18.00
CA LEU A 67 -16.90 -4.89 17.68
C LEU A 67 -18.43 -4.97 17.90
N ILE A 68 -19.08 -6.06 17.45
CA ILE A 68 -20.53 -6.25 17.64
C ILE A 68 -20.88 -6.30 19.13
N THR A 69 -20.06 -7.00 19.92
CA THR A 69 -20.24 -7.08 21.37
C THR A 69 -20.11 -5.71 22.01
N TYR A 70 -19.13 -4.89 21.60
CA TYR A 70 -19.00 -3.52 22.10
C TYR A 70 -20.24 -2.68 21.79
N LEU A 71 -20.70 -2.69 20.54
CA LEU A 71 -21.86 -1.91 20.11
C LEU A 71 -23.15 -2.31 20.85
N THR A 72 -23.33 -3.60 21.13
CA THR A 72 -24.54 -4.12 21.80
C THR A 72 -24.48 -4.01 23.32
N LYS A 73 -23.34 -4.33 23.94
CA LYS A 73 -23.19 -4.35 25.41
C LYS A 73 -22.79 -3.00 26.00
N VAL A 74 -21.93 -2.23 25.34
CA VAL A 74 -21.40 -0.95 25.85
C VAL A 74 -22.20 0.23 25.32
N LEU A 75 -22.42 0.29 23.99
CA LEU A 75 -23.20 1.38 23.39
C LEU A 75 -24.72 1.15 23.47
N HIS A 76 -25.17 -0.03 23.88
CA HIS A 76 -26.58 -0.41 23.98
C HIS A 76 -27.36 -0.22 22.66
N GLN A 77 -26.71 -0.46 21.52
CA GLN A 77 -27.38 -0.52 20.22
C GLN A 77 -28.19 -1.81 20.09
N ASP A 78 -29.29 -1.76 19.33
CA ASP A 78 -29.96 -2.98 18.91
C ASP A 78 -29.07 -3.77 17.94
N LEU A 79 -29.30 -5.09 17.86
CA LEU A 79 -28.46 -5.97 17.05
C LEU A 79 -28.46 -5.59 15.56
N LYS A 80 -29.60 -5.12 15.02
CA LYS A 80 -29.72 -4.74 13.61
C LYS A 80 -28.86 -3.50 13.32
N GLU A 81 -28.91 -2.51 14.20
CA GLU A 81 -28.09 -1.30 14.12
C GLU A 81 -26.59 -1.63 14.27
N ALA A 82 -26.24 -2.45 15.26
CA ALA A 82 -24.85 -2.86 15.50
C ALA A 82 -24.24 -3.56 14.27
N VAL A 83 -24.96 -4.54 13.69
CA VAL A 83 -24.51 -5.26 12.48
C VAL A 83 -24.34 -4.31 11.30
N ARG A 84 -25.25 -3.34 11.13
CA ARG A 84 -25.13 -2.32 10.09
C ARG A 84 -23.86 -1.50 10.25
N ASN A 85 -23.58 -1.02 11.46
CA ASN A 85 -22.41 -0.19 11.75
C ASN A 85 -21.10 -0.97 11.58
N VAL A 86 -21.05 -2.25 11.97
CA VAL A 86 -19.90 -3.14 11.72
C VAL A 86 -19.66 -3.32 10.22
N ASN A 87 -20.72 -3.53 9.44
CA ASN A 87 -20.58 -3.66 7.98
C ASN A 87 -20.09 -2.37 7.32
N TYR A 88 -20.54 -1.20 7.78
CA TYR A 88 -20.03 0.08 7.29
C TYR A 88 -18.55 0.27 7.63
N TRP A 89 -18.16 0.02 8.88
CA TRP A 89 -16.76 0.10 9.29
C TRP A 89 -15.87 -0.87 8.50
N SER A 90 -16.32 -2.11 8.30
CA SER A 90 -15.61 -3.12 7.49
C SER A 90 -15.47 -2.69 6.03
N GLY A 91 -16.54 -2.17 5.43
CA GLY A 91 -16.53 -1.65 4.05
C GLY A 91 -15.57 -0.47 3.87
N VAL A 92 -15.58 0.50 4.79
CA VAL A 92 -14.65 1.65 4.76
C VAL A 92 -13.21 1.17 4.95
N THR A 93 -12.95 0.30 5.92
CA THR A 93 -11.61 -0.22 6.20
C THR A 93 -11.03 -1.02 5.03
N THR A 94 -11.89 -1.74 4.30
CA THR A 94 -11.49 -2.52 3.11
C THR A 94 -11.24 -1.63 1.89
N THR A 95 -11.95 -0.50 1.78
CA THR A 95 -11.84 0.42 0.63
C THR A 95 -10.66 1.40 0.79
N MET A 96 -10.37 1.84 2.02
CA MET A 96 -9.31 2.82 2.29
C MET A 96 -7.92 2.46 1.73
N PRO A 97 -7.49 1.18 1.68
CA PRO A 97 -6.26 0.77 1.00
C PRO A 97 -6.11 1.24 -0.44
N LEU A 98 -7.20 1.35 -1.20
CA LEU A 98 -7.14 1.85 -2.59
C LEU A 98 -6.68 3.31 -2.64
N ILE A 99 -7.22 4.14 -1.73
CA ILE A 99 -6.87 5.56 -1.63
C ILE A 99 -5.45 5.70 -1.05
N GLY A 100 -5.14 4.97 0.03
CA GLY A 100 -3.84 5.02 0.69
C GLY A 100 -2.70 4.58 -0.22
N GLY A 101 -2.87 3.49 -0.97
CA GLY A 101 -1.90 3.00 -1.96
C GLY A 101 -1.66 4.01 -3.08
N PHE A 102 -2.74 4.60 -3.62
CA PHE A 102 -2.62 5.67 -4.63
C PHE A 102 -1.79 6.86 -4.14
N LEU A 103 -2.02 7.33 -2.91
CA LEU A 103 -1.27 8.43 -2.32
C LEU A 103 0.20 8.06 -2.04
N ALA A 104 0.45 6.82 -1.61
CA ALA A 104 1.79 6.30 -1.36
C ALA A 104 2.62 6.26 -2.64
N ASP A 105 2.07 5.69 -3.73
CA ASP A 105 2.79 5.53 -4.99
C ASP A 105 2.94 6.84 -5.77
N SER A 106 1.99 7.77 -5.62
CA SER A 106 2.00 9.03 -6.38
C SER A 106 2.77 10.17 -5.71
N TYR A 107 2.81 10.21 -4.37
CA TYR A 107 3.24 11.41 -3.65
C TYR A 107 4.15 11.15 -2.45
N LEU A 108 3.72 10.28 -1.54
CA LEU A 108 4.36 10.17 -0.21
C LEU A 108 5.61 9.28 -0.24
N GLY A 109 5.58 8.23 -1.05
CA GLY A 109 6.48 7.09 -0.93
C GLY A 109 6.07 6.14 0.18
N ARG A 110 6.43 4.86 0.01
CA ARG A 110 5.92 3.76 0.83
C ARG A 110 6.26 3.92 2.32
N PHE A 111 7.52 4.24 2.66
CA PHE A 111 7.93 4.45 4.06
C PHE A 111 7.15 5.57 4.76
N ARG A 112 7.01 6.74 4.11
CA ARG A 112 6.30 7.87 4.71
C ARG A 112 4.82 7.59 4.81
N ALA A 113 4.25 6.90 3.82
CA ALA A 113 2.85 6.48 3.85
C ALA A 113 2.59 5.55 5.04
N VAL A 114 3.40 4.51 5.25
CA VAL A 114 3.32 3.65 6.45
C VAL A 114 3.38 4.49 7.71
N LEU A 115 4.42 5.32 7.87
CA LEU A 115 4.66 6.06 9.10
C LEU A 115 3.51 7.02 9.45
N ILE A 116 3.05 7.82 8.48
CA ILE A 116 1.91 8.74 8.67
C ILE A 116 0.64 7.95 9.01
N SER A 117 0.39 6.87 8.29
CA SER A 117 -0.75 5.99 8.54
C SER A 117 -0.73 5.33 9.92
N SER A 118 0.44 4.89 10.39
CA SER A 118 0.58 4.33 11.74
C SER A 118 0.33 5.39 12.81
N PHE A 119 0.74 6.64 12.60
CA PHE A 119 0.39 7.73 13.53
C PHE A 119 -1.11 8.03 13.55
N ILE A 120 -1.78 8.03 12.38
CA ILE A 120 -3.24 8.19 12.32
C ILE A 120 -3.95 7.03 13.02
N TYR A 121 -3.46 5.79 12.83
CA TYR A 121 -3.96 4.61 13.53
C TYR A 121 -3.78 4.76 15.04
N LEU A 122 -2.59 5.17 15.48
CA LEU A 122 -2.28 5.40 16.90
C LEU A 122 -3.16 6.49 17.50
N MET A 123 -3.47 7.56 16.76
CA MET A 123 -4.43 8.58 17.20
C MET A 123 -5.83 7.99 17.39
N GLY A 124 -6.28 7.11 16.50
CA GLY A 124 -7.55 6.40 16.64
C GLY A 124 -7.59 5.50 17.89
N LEU A 125 -6.55 4.69 18.11
CA LEU A 125 -6.43 3.88 19.34
C LEU A 125 -6.33 4.74 20.61
N GLY A 126 -5.61 5.86 20.52
CA GLY A 126 -5.50 6.83 21.61
C GLY A 126 -6.85 7.46 21.96
N LEU A 127 -7.67 7.79 20.96
CA LEU A 127 -9.03 8.31 21.18
C LEU A 127 -9.97 7.25 21.78
N LEU A 128 -9.90 5.98 21.36
CA LEU A 128 -10.62 4.87 22.01
C LEU A 128 -10.22 4.78 23.49
N THR A 129 -8.92 4.72 23.75
CA THR A 129 -8.36 4.65 25.11
C THR A 129 -8.83 5.83 25.97
N MET A 130 -8.79 7.06 25.45
CA MET A 130 -9.23 8.24 26.18
C MET A 130 -10.74 8.23 26.46
N SER A 131 -11.55 7.66 25.55
CA SER A 131 -13.00 7.53 25.72
C SER A 131 -13.39 6.58 26.85
N GLU A 132 -12.51 5.64 27.20
CA GLU A 132 -12.70 4.67 28.29
C GLU A 132 -12.09 5.12 29.62
N LEU A 133 -10.98 5.85 29.58
CA LEU A 133 -10.23 6.25 30.79
C LEU A 133 -10.74 7.54 31.44
N ILE A 134 -11.21 8.50 30.64
CA ILE A 134 -11.64 9.80 31.18
C ILE A 134 -13.06 9.64 31.74
N PRO A 135 -13.29 9.84 33.06
CA PRO A 135 -14.60 9.62 33.67
C PRO A 135 -15.73 10.42 32.99
N SER A 136 -15.45 11.65 32.55
CA SER A 136 -16.44 12.49 31.86
C SER A 136 -16.81 12.02 30.45
N LEU A 137 -15.98 11.16 29.84
CA LEU A 137 -16.16 10.63 28.48
C LEU A 137 -16.60 9.17 28.49
N LYS A 138 -16.67 8.57 29.68
CA LYS A 138 -17.06 7.18 29.84
C LYS A 138 -18.50 6.98 29.39
N HIS A 139 -18.79 5.78 28.90
CA HIS A 139 -20.13 5.38 28.45
C HIS A 139 -21.20 5.64 29.53
N CYS A 140 -20.87 5.54 30.82
CA CYS A 140 -21.78 5.71 31.96
C CYS A 140 -21.13 6.40 33.17
N ASN A 141 -21.86 7.33 33.79
CA ASN A 141 -21.42 8.05 35.01
C ASN A 141 -21.95 7.45 36.33
N MET A 142 -22.92 6.51 36.29
CA MET A 142 -23.54 5.86 37.46
C MET A 142 -24.02 4.43 37.12
N ASP A 143 -24.17 3.57 38.14
CA ASP A 143 -24.38 2.09 38.08
C ASP A 143 -25.58 1.57 37.28
N LYS A 144 -26.46 2.43 36.74
CA LYS A 144 -27.57 2.02 35.85
C LYS A 144 -27.64 2.94 34.66
N CYS A 145 -27.27 2.41 33.50
CA CYS A 145 -27.13 3.17 32.28
C CYS A 145 -27.95 2.49 31.20
N THR A 146 -29.03 3.14 30.79
CA THR A 146 -29.95 2.61 29.76
C THR A 146 -29.43 2.90 28.34
N LYS A 147 -28.50 3.86 28.20
CA LYS A 147 -27.95 4.31 26.91
C LYS A 147 -26.60 5.01 27.11
N SER A 148 -25.64 4.74 26.22
CA SER A 148 -24.34 5.44 26.22
C SER A 148 -24.51 6.94 25.98
N THR A 149 -23.63 7.75 26.58
CA THR A 149 -23.56 9.18 26.28
C THR A 149 -23.26 9.43 24.80
N LYS A 150 -23.86 10.48 24.23
CA LYS A 150 -23.67 10.85 22.82
C LYS A 150 -22.24 11.25 22.48
N ILE A 151 -21.52 11.77 23.46
CA ILE A 151 -20.11 12.14 23.35
C ILE A 151 -19.26 10.88 23.19
N HIS A 152 -19.45 9.87 24.07
CA HIS A 152 -18.74 8.60 23.99
C HIS A 152 -19.01 7.89 22.65
N GLU A 153 -20.27 7.81 22.22
CA GLU A 153 -20.66 7.22 20.93
C GLU A 153 -19.95 7.92 19.75
N SER A 154 -19.92 9.26 19.75
CA SER A 154 -19.29 10.04 18.68
C SER A 154 -17.76 9.90 18.66
N MET A 155 -17.13 9.88 19.84
CA MET A 155 -15.69 9.63 19.98
C MET A 155 -15.33 8.22 19.52
N PHE A 156 -16.12 7.22 19.91
CA PHE A 156 -15.93 5.84 19.47
C PHE A 156 -15.96 5.73 17.94
N PHE A 157 -17.00 6.26 17.29
CA PHE A 157 -17.10 6.22 15.82
C PHE A 157 -15.96 6.98 15.14
N LEU A 158 -15.62 8.17 15.63
CA LEU A 158 -14.47 8.93 15.11
C LEU A 158 -13.18 8.09 15.21
N SER A 159 -12.99 7.40 16.32
CA SER A 159 -11.80 6.59 16.57
C SER A 159 -11.68 5.40 15.63
N ILE A 160 -12.75 4.59 15.50
CA ILE A 160 -12.72 3.41 14.62
C ILE A 160 -12.56 3.81 13.14
N TYR A 161 -13.10 4.96 12.71
CA TYR A 161 -12.88 5.46 11.35
C TYR A 161 -11.49 6.06 11.15
N LEU A 162 -10.88 6.68 12.17
CA LEU A 162 -9.45 7.04 12.12
C LEU A 162 -8.56 5.81 11.98
N ILE A 163 -8.89 4.72 12.69
CA ILE A 163 -8.24 3.42 12.52
C ILE A 163 -8.38 2.88 11.09
N SER A 164 -9.56 3.01 10.47
CA SER A 164 -9.77 2.65 9.06
C SER A 164 -8.89 3.48 8.11
N VAL A 165 -8.77 4.78 8.35
CA VAL A 165 -7.89 5.68 7.55
C VAL A 165 -6.42 5.30 7.73
N GLY A 166 -5.99 5.03 8.97
CA GLY A 166 -4.64 4.54 9.26
C GLY A 166 -4.35 3.22 8.54
N THR A 167 -5.28 2.28 8.58
CA THR A 167 -5.19 0.99 7.86
C THR A 167 -5.00 1.19 6.35
N GLY A 168 -5.63 2.22 5.78
CA GLY A 168 -5.59 2.53 4.35
C GLY A 168 -4.21 2.74 3.78
N GLY A 169 -3.37 3.60 4.38
CA GLY A 169 -2.01 3.79 3.88
C GLY A 169 -1.03 2.74 4.42
N HIS A 170 -1.30 2.15 5.59
CA HIS A 170 -0.43 1.17 6.22
C HIS A 170 -0.32 -0.11 5.37
N ARG A 171 -1.45 -0.78 5.11
CA ARG A 171 -1.48 -2.12 4.49
C ARG A 171 -0.80 -2.20 3.11
N PRO A 172 -1.23 -1.44 2.10
CA PRO A 172 -0.67 -1.58 0.75
C PRO A 172 0.81 -1.12 0.70
N SER A 173 1.16 -0.12 1.51
CA SER A 173 2.50 0.46 1.51
C SER A 173 3.51 -0.42 2.24
N LEU A 174 3.14 -1.03 3.37
CA LEU A 174 4.07 -1.79 4.20
C LEU A 174 4.48 -3.10 3.54
N GLU A 175 3.53 -3.82 2.93
CA GLU A 175 3.84 -5.07 2.21
C GLU A 175 4.80 -4.79 1.04
N SER A 176 4.49 -3.77 0.24
CA SER A 176 5.33 -3.32 -0.87
C SER A 176 6.71 -2.85 -0.38
N PHE A 177 6.74 -2.11 0.73
CA PHE A 177 7.99 -1.64 1.35
C PHE A 177 8.85 -2.81 1.85
N GLY A 178 8.23 -3.85 2.40
CA GLY A 178 8.90 -5.07 2.80
C GLY A 178 9.53 -5.82 1.63
N ALA A 179 8.80 -5.89 0.50
CA ALA A 179 9.33 -6.46 -0.74
C ALA A 179 10.53 -5.69 -1.30
N ASP A 180 10.55 -4.34 -1.15
CA ASP A 180 11.65 -3.47 -1.59
C ASP A 180 12.97 -3.70 -0.83
N GLN A 181 12.95 -4.46 0.26
CA GLN A 181 14.16 -4.75 1.02
C GLN A 181 15.05 -5.79 0.35
N PHE A 182 14.62 -6.36 -0.77
CA PHE A 182 15.32 -7.41 -1.51
C PHE A 182 15.48 -7.03 -2.98
N ASP A 183 16.70 -7.18 -3.48
CA ASP A 183 17.08 -6.97 -4.87
C ASP A 183 16.65 -8.17 -5.73
N ASP A 184 15.71 -7.97 -6.66
CA ASP A 184 15.16 -9.02 -7.51
C ASP A 184 16.17 -9.55 -8.54
N ASP A 185 17.15 -8.72 -8.94
CA ASP A 185 18.20 -9.09 -9.88
C ASP A 185 19.29 -9.95 -9.22
N HIS A 186 19.36 -9.94 -7.89
CA HIS A 186 20.31 -10.74 -7.13
C HIS A 186 19.70 -12.09 -6.70
N SER A 187 20.26 -13.19 -7.22
CA SER A 187 19.74 -14.56 -7.02
C SER A 187 19.57 -14.95 -5.54
N GLU A 188 20.49 -14.58 -4.66
CA GLU A 188 20.45 -14.94 -3.25
C GLU A 188 19.45 -14.10 -2.45
N GLU A 189 19.30 -12.81 -2.77
CA GLU A 189 18.28 -11.97 -2.14
C GLU A 189 16.88 -12.34 -2.60
N ARG A 190 16.70 -12.71 -3.88
CA ARG A 190 15.42 -13.21 -4.39
C ARG A 190 14.93 -14.47 -3.66
N LYS A 191 15.82 -15.42 -3.33
CA LYS A 191 15.48 -16.58 -2.49
C LYS A 191 15.06 -16.14 -1.08
N LYS A 192 15.79 -15.19 -0.48
CA LYS A 192 15.47 -14.65 0.86
C LYS A 192 14.15 -13.89 0.88
N LYS A 193 13.79 -13.18 -0.20
CA LYS A 193 12.48 -12.51 -0.36
C LYS A 193 11.33 -13.50 -0.22
N MET A 194 11.46 -14.69 -0.80
CA MET A 194 10.44 -15.74 -0.69
C MET A 194 10.32 -16.26 0.75
N SER A 195 11.45 -16.48 1.43
CA SER A 195 11.46 -16.83 2.86
C SER A 195 10.90 -15.72 3.75
N TYR A 196 11.15 -14.46 3.40
CA TYR A 196 10.58 -13.30 4.08
C TYR A 196 9.06 -13.32 4.04
N PHE A 197 8.44 -13.59 2.89
CA PHE A 197 6.98 -13.68 2.80
C PHE A 197 6.41 -14.81 3.67
N ASN A 198 7.11 -15.93 3.82
CA ASN A 198 6.70 -16.98 4.76
C ASN A 198 6.71 -16.49 6.21
N TRP A 199 7.77 -15.78 6.63
CA TRP A 199 7.87 -15.20 7.97
C TRP A 199 6.90 -14.05 8.22
N TRP A 200 6.64 -13.25 7.19
CA TRP A 200 5.61 -12.21 7.19
C TRP A 200 4.22 -12.84 7.43
N SER A 201 3.86 -13.87 6.67
CA SER A 201 2.62 -14.63 6.87
C SER A 201 2.54 -15.25 8.26
N PHE A 202 3.63 -15.78 8.79
CA PHE A 202 3.69 -16.27 10.17
C PHE A 202 3.37 -15.15 11.18
N GLY A 203 4.01 -13.98 11.04
CA GLY A 203 3.73 -12.80 11.87
C GLY A 203 2.27 -12.34 11.78
N LEU A 204 1.70 -12.33 10.57
CA LEU A 204 0.27 -12.03 10.36
C LEU A 204 -0.62 -13.00 11.14
N CYS A 205 -0.36 -14.31 11.01
CA CYS A 205 -1.13 -15.35 11.70
C CYS A 205 -1.00 -15.25 13.22
N CYS A 206 0.20 -14.94 13.74
CA CYS A 206 0.38 -14.67 15.17
C CYS A 206 -0.43 -13.46 15.62
N GLY A 207 -0.39 -12.34 14.89
CA GLY A 207 -1.16 -11.14 15.21
C GLY A 207 -2.66 -11.41 15.24
N LEU A 208 -3.17 -12.14 14.23
CA LEU A 208 -4.56 -12.60 14.20
C LEU A 208 -4.89 -13.47 15.42
N LEU A 209 -4.10 -14.51 15.68
CA LEU A 209 -4.34 -15.46 16.77
C LEU A 209 -4.41 -14.74 18.12
N PHE A 210 -3.44 -13.89 18.44
CA PHE A 210 -3.45 -13.13 19.68
C PHE A 210 -4.57 -12.08 19.73
N GLY A 211 -4.94 -11.50 18.58
CA GLY A 211 -6.04 -10.55 18.47
C GLY A 211 -7.38 -11.19 18.82
N VAL A 212 -7.70 -12.32 18.18
CA VAL A 212 -9.00 -12.99 18.39
C VAL A 212 -9.10 -13.77 19.70
N THR A 213 -7.97 -14.07 20.36
CA THR A 213 -7.94 -14.81 21.62
C THR A 213 -7.61 -13.92 22.81
N VAL A 214 -6.36 -13.48 22.94
CA VAL A 214 -5.86 -12.75 24.12
C VAL A 214 -6.51 -11.38 24.24
N VAL A 215 -6.58 -10.60 23.14
CA VAL A 215 -7.18 -9.26 23.21
C VAL A 215 -8.68 -9.35 23.50
N VAL A 216 -9.41 -10.23 22.82
CA VAL A 216 -10.84 -10.47 23.09
C VAL A 216 -11.07 -10.93 24.52
N TYR A 217 -10.22 -11.83 25.05
CA TYR A 217 -10.30 -12.26 26.45
C TYR A 217 -10.15 -11.07 27.42
N VAL A 218 -9.18 -10.18 27.20
CA VAL A 218 -8.99 -9.00 28.04
C VAL A 218 -10.19 -8.05 27.93
N GLN A 219 -10.75 -7.85 26.74
CA GLN A 219 -11.94 -7.02 26.55
C GLN A 219 -13.17 -7.56 27.30
N ASP A 220 -13.43 -8.87 27.19
CA ASP A 220 -14.65 -9.49 27.73
C ASP A 220 -14.58 -9.75 29.24
N TYR A 221 -13.41 -10.11 29.77
CA TYR A 221 -13.26 -10.58 31.16
C TYR A 221 -12.50 -9.61 32.08
N VAL A 222 -11.73 -8.67 31.53
CA VAL A 222 -10.96 -7.70 32.33
C VAL A 222 -11.57 -6.31 32.20
N SER A 223 -11.37 -5.65 31.06
CA SER A 223 -11.98 -4.35 30.73
C SER A 223 -11.60 -3.94 29.30
N TRP A 224 -12.53 -3.25 28.63
CA TRP A 224 -12.29 -2.62 27.33
C TRP A 224 -11.14 -1.61 27.37
N GLY A 225 -11.14 -0.72 28.36
CA GLY A 225 -10.06 0.27 28.52
C GLY A 225 -8.67 -0.33 28.72
N VAL A 226 -8.55 -1.48 29.41
CA VAL A 226 -7.25 -2.17 29.57
C VAL A 226 -6.79 -2.73 28.23
N ALA A 227 -7.69 -3.35 27.46
CA ALA A 227 -7.36 -3.84 26.11
C ALA A 227 -6.92 -2.69 25.19
N ASP A 228 -7.62 -1.56 25.22
CA ASP A 228 -7.30 -0.39 24.39
C ASP A 228 -5.93 0.21 24.75
N ILE A 229 -5.58 0.29 26.05
CA ILE A 229 -4.23 0.68 26.48
C ILE A 229 -3.18 -0.29 25.90
N VAL A 230 -3.40 -1.59 26.04
CA VAL A 230 -2.45 -2.60 25.55
C VAL A 230 -2.24 -2.45 24.04
N LEU A 231 -3.31 -2.34 23.26
CA LEU A 231 -3.22 -2.14 21.81
C LEU A 231 -2.50 -0.82 21.46
N THR A 232 -2.80 0.27 22.16
CA THR A 232 -2.17 1.58 21.95
C THR A 232 -0.68 1.54 22.24
N VAL A 233 -0.28 0.94 23.36
CA VAL A 233 1.13 0.84 23.78
C VAL A 233 1.90 -0.07 22.83
N VAL A 234 1.34 -1.23 22.46
CA VAL A 234 1.98 -2.14 21.50
C VAL A 234 2.23 -1.45 20.17
N LEU A 235 1.22 -0.75 19.61
CA LEU A 235 1.40 -0.02 18.36
C LEU A 235 2.39 1.15 18.48
N ALA A 236 2.37 1.89 19.59
CA ALA A 236 3.33 2.97 19.83
C ALA A 236 4.77 2.45 19.84
N ILE A 237 5.01 1.32 20.53
CA ILE A 237 6.32 0.67 20.59
C ILE A 237 6.76 0.21 19.19
N THR A 238 5.88 -0.43 18.42
CA THR A 238 6.24 -0.91 17.08
C THR A 238 6.45 0.21 16.06
N ILE A 239 5.78 1.36 16.20
CA ILE A 239 6.08 2.58 15.43
C ILE A 239 7.51 3.04 15.72
N VAL A 240 7.93 3.06 16.99
CA VAL A 240 9.31 3.42 17.37
C VAL A 240 10.30 2.41 16.79
N ILE A 241 10.03 1.10 16.91
CA ILE A 241 10.85 0.03 16.32
C ILE A 241 10.99 0.22 14.80
N PHE A 242 9.87 0.47 14.10
CA PHE A 242 9.87 0.71 12.67
C PHE A 242 10.69 1.95 12.30
N TYR A 243 10.56 3.04 13.06
CA TYR A 243 11.32 4.27 12.82
C TYR A 243 12.83 4.08 13.08
N VAL A 244 13.21 3.38 14.15
CA VAL A 244 14.62 3.05 14.47
C VAL A 244 15.25 2.20 13.36
N GLY A 245 14.46 1.38 12.66
CA GLY A 245 14.91 0.61 11.50
C GLY A 245 15.35 1.46 10.29
N ARG A 246 15.05 2.76 10.25
CA ARG A 246 15.29 3.66 9.10
C ARG A 246 16.69 3.57 8.47
N PRO A 247 17.81 3.48 9.22
CA PRO A 247 19.14 3.37 8.63
C PRO A 247 19.38 2.07 7.85
N PHE A 248 18.59 1.03 8.13
CA PHE A 248 18.73 -0.29 7.53
C PHE A 248 17.81 -0.50 6.33
N TYR A 249 16.86 0.39 6.07
CA TYR A 249 15.93 0.23 4.96
C TYR A 249 16.51 0.65 3.61
N ARG A 250 15.96 0.04 2.56
CA ARG A 250 16.08 0.48 1.17
C ARG A 250 14.78 1.16 0.76
N PHE A 251 14.88 2.31 0.10
CA PHE A 251 13.75 3.17 -0.25
C PHE A 251 13.61 3.23 -1.77
N ARG A 252 12.42 2.89 -2.28
CA ARG A 252 12.05 3.18 -3.67
C ARG A 252 11.47 4.59 -3.78
N VAL A 253 11.88 5.33 -4.80
CA VAL A 253 11.33 6.65 -5.10
C VAL A 253 9.93 6.48 -5.71
N PRO A 254 8.94 7.33 -5.37
CA PRO A 254 7.62 7.27 -5.99
C PRO A 254 7.71 7.50 -7.51
N GLU A 255 7.22 6.53 -8.29
CA GLU A 255 7.24 6.60 -9.77
C GLU A 255 5.87 6.94 -10.39
N GLY A 256 4.85 7.14 -9.54
CA GLY A 256 3.45 7.32 -9.93
C GLY A 256 2.61 6.06 -9.68
N SER A 257 1.30 6.24 -9.48
CA SER A 257 0.38 5.11 -9.30
C SER A 257 -0.04 4.50 -10.64
N PRO A 258 -0.13 3.16 -10.76
CA PRO A 258 -0.70 2.50 -11.93
C PRO A 258 -2.19 2.79 -12.15
N MET A 259 -2.89 3.33 -11.15
CA MET A 259 -4.29 3.74 -11.29
C MET A 259 -4.46 4.96 -12.20
N THR A 260 -3.51 5.90 -12.19
CA THR A 260 -3.55 7.09 -13.05
C THR A 260 -3.64 6.72 -14.55
N PRO A 261 -2.73 5.90 -15.10
CA PRO A 261 -2.82 5.49 -16.50
C PRO A 261 -4.08 4.67 -16.80
N MET A 262 -4.53 3.80 -15.88
CA MET A 262 -5.78 3.04 -16.08
C MET A 262 -7.01 3.95 -16.19
N LEU A 263 -7.12 4.96 -15.32
CA LEU A 263 -8.20 5.95 -15.37
C LEU A 263 -8.12 6.82 -16.62
N GLN A 264 -6.91 7.22 -17.04
CA GLN A 264 -6.70 7.96 -18.28
C GLN A 264 -7.20 7.18 -19.50
N VAL A 265 -6.88 5.88 -19.58
CA VAL A 265 -7.37 5.01 -20.66
C VAL A 265 -8.89 4.90 -20.63
N LEU A 266 -9.50 4.71 -19.45
CA LEU A 266 -10.95 4.64 -19.32
C LEU A 266 -11.63 5.94 -19.76
N VAL A 267 -11.15 7.09 -19.29
CA VAL A 267 -11.68 8.40 -19.65
C VAL A 267 -11.51 8.66 -21.15
N ALA A 268 -10.32 8.40 -21.70
CA ALA A 268 -10.05 8.57 -23.12
C ALA A 268 -10.93 7.67 -24.00
N ALA A 269 -11.14 6.41 -23.62
CA ALA A 269 -12.02 5.48 -24.34
C ALA A 269 -13.49 5.94 -24.32
N ILE A 270 -13.97 6.48 -23.19
CA ILE A 270 -15.34 7.03 -23.08
C ILE A 270 -15.49 8.29 -23.93
N MET A 271 -14.51 9.20 -23.90
CA MET A 271 -14.52 10.42 -24.69
C MET A 271 -14.50 10.13 -26.20
N LYS A 272 -13.68 9.16 -26.62
CA LYS A 272 -13.51 8.74 -28.01
C LYS A 272 -14.53 7.68 -28.47
N ARG A 273 -15.56 7.40 -27.65
CA ARG A 273 -16.54 6.32 -27.91
C ARG A 273 -17.27 6.43 -29.26
N ASN A 274 -17.37 7.63 -29.83
CA ASN A 274 -18.04 7.86 -31.10
C ASN A 274 -17.10 7.82 -32.32
N LEU A 275 -15.77 7.72 -32.13
CA LEU A 275 -14.82 7.64 -33.24
C LEU A 275 -14.87 6.27 -33.94
N PRO A 276 -14.67 6.22 -35.26
CA PRO A 276 -14.54 4.95 -35.97
C PRO A 276 -13.30 4.19 -35.50
N TYR A 277 -13.35 2.87 -35.53
CA TYR A 277 -12.19 2.05 -35.20
C TYR A 277 -11.14 2.13 -36.32
N PRO A 278 -9.84 2.26 -35.99
CA PRO A 278 -8.78 2.19 -36.98
C PRO A 278 -8.76 0.82 -37.66
N SER A 279 -8.44 0.80 -38.96
CA SER A 279 -8.45 -0.43 -39.76
C SER A 279 -7.23 -1.32 -39.50
N HIS A 280 -6.13 -0.76 -38.98
CA HIS A 280 -4.90 -1.48 -38.65
C HIS A 280 -4.38 -1.11 -37.24
N PRO A 281 -3.84 -2.09 -36.47
CA PRO A 281 -3.27 -1.87 -35.13
C PRO A 281 -2.14 -0.84 -35.10
N THR A 282 -1.39 -0.72 -36.20
CA THR A 282 -0.28 0.25 -36.36
C THR A 282 -0.71 1.72 -36.35
N GLN A 283 -2.02 2.00 -36.37
CA GLN A 283 -2.60 3.34 -36.28
C GLN A 283 -2.93 3.73 -34.82
N LEU A 284 -2.75 2.81 -33.87
CA LEU A 284 -2.87 3.10 -32.45
C LEU A 284 -1.59 3.78 -31.96
N TYR A 285 -1.74 4.72 -31.02
CA TYR A 285 -0.62 5.43 -30.43
C TYR A 285 0.33 4.48 -29.67
N GLU A 286 1.62 4.50 -30.06
CA GLU A 286 2.70 3.77 -29.40
C GLU A 286 3.85 4.71 -29.00
N VAL A 287 4.47 4.46 -27.83
CA VAL A 287 5.64 5.22 -27.38
C VAL A 287 6.91 4.77 -28.12
N PRO A 288 7.72 5.69 -28.71
CA PRO A 288 8.95 5.37 -29.42
C PRO A 288 9.94 4.52 -28.60
N LYS A 289 10.65 3.60 -29.26
CA LYS A 289 11.63 2.69 -28.60
C LYS A 289 12.77 3.41 -27.88
N THR A 290 13.07 4.66 -28.25
CA THR A 290 14.21 5.46 -27.78
C THR A 290 14.00 6.15 -26.43
N GLU A 291 12.76 6.27 -25.93
CA GLU A 291 12.45 6.93 -24.64
C GLU A 291 12.31 5.96 -23.45
N LYS A 292 12.75 4.70 -23.60
CA LYS A 292 12.39 3.59 -22.69
C LYS A 292 13.45 3.34 -21.62
N THR A 293 13.16 3.74 -20.39
CA THR A 293 13.75 3.17 -19.17
C THR A 293 12.80 2.09 -18.61
N GLN A 294 13.14 0.81 -18.81
CA GLN A 294 12.75 -0.36 -18.01
C GLN A 294 11.36 -1.05 -18.16
N GLY A 295 10.53 -0.79 -19.18
CA GLY A 295 9.23 -1.48 -19.35
C GLY A 295 9.18 -2.63 -20.37
N ARG A 296 8.54 -3.77 -20.05
CA ARG A 296 8.17 -4.83 -21.01
C ARG A 296 6.95 -4.41 -21.82
N LEU A 297 7.02 -4.55 -23.15
CA LEU A 297 5.89 -4.26 -24.02
C LEU A 297 4.89 -5.42 -24.03
N LEU A 298 3.60 -5.09 -23.99
CA LEU A 298 2.50 -6.06 -24.07
C LEU A 298 1.94 -6.06 -25.49
N CYS A 299 1.80 -7.25 -26.10
CA CYS A 299 1.23 -7.35 -27.44
C CYS A 299 -0.25 -6.91 -27.45
N HIS A 300 -0.69 -6.23 -28.53
CA HIS A 300 -2.11 -5.89 -28.71
C HIS A 300 -3.00 -7.14 -28.61
N THR A 301 -4.13 -7.02 -27.90
CA THR A 301 -5.08 -8.13 -27.70
C THR A 301 -6.48 -7.72 -28.16
N PRO A 302 -7.15 -8.48 -29.04
CA PRO A 302 -8.41 -8.05 -29.68
C PRO A 302 -9.66 -8.15 -28.78
N LYS A 303 -9.53 -8.56 -27.52
CA LYS A 303 -10.67 -8.88 -26.63
C LYS A 303 -11.42 -7.66 -26.10
N HIS A 304 -10.76 -6.51 -25.95
CA HIS A 304 -11.33 -5.30 -25.35
C HIS A 304 -11.26 -4.10 -26.30
N LYS A 305 -11.81 -4.24 -27.51
CA LYS A 305 -11.75 -3.21 -28.56
C LYS A 305 -12.21 -1.83 -28.10
N PHE A 306 -13.18 -1.75 -27.18
CA PHE A 306 -13.62 -0.45 -26.62
C PHE A 306 -12.45 0.36 -26.03
N LEU A 307 -11.48 -0.28 -25.39
CA LEU A 307 -10.32 0.40 -24.79
C LEU A 307 -9.32 0.88 -25.86
N ASP A 308 -9.27 0.24 -27.03
CA ASP A 308 -8.43 0.67 -28.16
C ASP A 308 -8.78 2.09 -28.61
N LYS A 309 -10.03 2.53 -28.35
CA LYS A 309 -10.45 3.91 -28.63
C LYS A 309 -9.62 4.95 -27.89
N ALA A 310 -9.08 4.63 -26.72
CA ALA A 310 -8.21 5.53 -25.98
C ALA A 310 -6.93 5.89 -26.78
N ALA A 311 -6.43 4.94 -27.58
CA ALA A 311 -5.19 5.04 -28.34
C ALA A 311 -5.37 5.55 -29.77
N ILE A 312 -6.57 5.98 -30.18
CA ILE A 312 -6.79 6.65 -31.47
C ILE A 312 -6.11 8.03 -31.43
N ILE A 313 -5.22 8.30 -32.39
CA ILE A 313 -4.61 9.62 -32.56
C ILE A 313 -5.64 10.51 -33.26
N GLU A 314 -5.98 11.64 -32.64
CA GLU A 314 -6.78 12.70 -33.27
C GLU A 314 -5.81 13.76 -33.79
N ASP A 315 -6.04 14.28 -35.00
CA ASP A 315 -5.33 15.46 -35.48
C ASP A 315 -5.75 16.67 -34.63
N ASP A 316 -4.80 17.55 -34.27
CA ASP A 316 -4.91 18.60 -33.22
C ASP A 316 -6.09 19.59 -33.36
N ASP A 317 -6.82 19.59 -34.48
CA ASP A 317 -7.83 20.60 -34.81
C ASP A 317 -9.26 20.33 -34.32
N VAL A 318 -9.54 19.19 -33.65
CA VAL A 318 -10.91 18.84 -33.20
C VAL A 318 -11.02 18.75 -31.67
N MET A 319 -10.48 19.72 -30.95
CA MET A 319 -10.73 19.85 -29.50
C MET A 319 -12.04 20.63 -29.26
N ASN A 320 -13.17 19.94 -29.15
CA ASN A 320 -14.46 20.55 -28.80
C ASN A 320 -14.38 21.29 -27.44
N SER A 321 -14.80 22.55 -27.42
CA SER A 321 -14.65 23.53 -26.32
C SER A 321 -15.27 23.10 -24.98
N VAL A 322 -16.18 22.10 -25.00
CA VAL A 322 -16.84 21.53 -23.81
C VAL A 322 -15.96 20.48 -23.12
N ASN A 323 -15.08 19.79 -23.87
CA ASN A 323 -14.11 18.84 -23.31
C ASN A 323 -12.95 19.56 -22.62
N LEU A 324 -12.59 20.76 -23.09
CA LEU A 324 -11.47 21.52 -22.53
C LEU A 324 -11.68 21.87 -21.05
N CYS A 325 -12.91 22.12 -20.59
CA CYS A 325 -13.14 22.50 -19.19
C CYS A 325 -12.97 21.29 -18.23
N PHE A 326 -13.45 20.11 -18.63
CA PHE A 326 -13.24 18.86 -17.87
C PHE A 326 -11.79 18.38 -17.94
N TYR A 327 -11.17 18.49 -19.12
CA TYR A 327 -9.78 18.14 -19.36
C TYR A 327 -8.83 19.09 -18.62
N VAL A 328 -9.10 20.39 -18.59
CA VAL A 328 -8.33 21.38 -17.83
C VAL A 328 -8.55 21.21 -16.32
N PHE A 329 -9.76 20.86 -15.86
CA PHE A 329 -10.00 20.64 -14.43
C PHE A 329 -9.27 19.39 -13.90
N LEU A 330 -9.17 18.32 -14.70
CA LEU A 330 -8.42 17.10 -14.34
C LEU A 330 -6.92 17.18 -14.66
N ALA A 331 -6.52 17.80 -15.77
CA ALA A 331 -5.12 17.85 -16.23
C ALA A 331 -4.34 19.06 -15.71
N LYS A 332 -4.96 20.19 -15.36
CA LYS A 332 -4.20 21.39 -14.89
C LYS A 332 -3.61 21.22 -13.49
N ARG A 333 -4.03 20.21 -12.71
CA ARG A 333 -3.36 19.82 -11.45
C ARG A 333 -2.23 18.80 -11.63
N TYR A 334 -2.06 18.25 -12.83
CA TYR A 334 -0.96 17.34 -13.15
C TYR A 334 -0.29 17.77 -14.44
N SER A 335 0.79 18.54 -14.27
CA SER A 335 1.66 19.06 -15.33
C SER A 335 1.79 18.07 -16.51
N TYR A 336 1.20 18.47 -17.64
CA TYR A 336 1.13 17.74 -18.90
C TYR A 336 2.51 17.46 -19.53
N LYS A 337 3.60 18.02 -18.99
CA LYS A 337 4.97 17.76 -19.47
C LYS A 337 5.53 16.39 -19.11
N ASN A 338 4.90 15.61 -18.23
CA ASN A 338 5.38 14.26 -17.85
C ASN A 338 4.56 13.09 -18.43
N VAL A 339 3.46 13.35 -19.15
CA VAL A 339 2.49 12.31 -19.57
C VAL A 339 2.79 11.75 -20.97
N GLN A 340 3.72 12.32 -21.73
CA GLN A 340 4.19 11.73 -22.99
C GLN A 340 5.06 10.46 -22.82
N ARG A 341 5.28 9.97 -21.59
CA ARG A 341 6.36 8.97 -21.34
C ARG A 341 5.98 7.62 -20.77
N LYS A 342 4.75 7.35 -20.34
CA LYS A 342 4.47 6.11 -19.60
C LYS A 342 3.06 5.57 -19.81
N LEU A 343 2.85 4.89 -20.93
CA LEU A 343 1.83 3.84 -21.10
C LEU A 343 2.12 3.11 -22.41
N ALA A 344 2.33 1.79 -22.33
CA ALA A 344 2.95 1.03 -23.40
C ALA A 344 2.10 -0.20 -23.79
N ILE A 345 1.82 -0.32 -25.09
CA ILE A 345 1.38 -1.53 -25.79
C ILE A 345 2.32 -1.64 -27.00
N ALA A 346 2.69 -2.84 -27.42
CA ALA A 346 3.45 -3.08 -28.64
C ALA A 346 2.70 -3.95 -29.64
N ASP A 347 3.05 -3.78 -30.90
CA ASP A 347 2.86 -4.78 -31.94
C ASP A 347 3.91 -5.91 -31.88
N CYS A 348 3.41 -7.14 -31.79
CA CYS A 348 4.17 -8.37 -31.99
C CYS A 348 3.72 -8.98 -33.32
N TYR A 349 4.29 -8.52 -34.43
CA TYR A 349 4.23 -9.24 -35.69
C TYR A 349 5.64 -9.68 -36.06
N GLU A 350 5.95 -10.93 -35.77
CA GLU A 350 7.06 -11.63 -36.40
C GLU A 350 6.48 -12.77 -37.23
N LYS A 351 6.70 -12.70 -38.55
CA LYS A 351 6.56 -13.83 -39.46
C LYS A 351 7.54 -14.92 -39.01
N ASP A 352 7.08 -16.12 -38.70
CA ASP A 352 7.03 -17.26 -39.62
C ASP A 352 6.78 -18.54 -38.81
N GLY A 353 6.14 -19.53 -39.43
CA GLY A 353 5.89 -20.81 -38.78
C GLY A 353 7.18 -21.61 -38.60
N THR A 354 7.49 -22.03 -37.37
CA THR A 354 7.96 -23.39 -37.10
C THR A 354 7.79 -23.71 -35.62
N GLU A 355 7.19 -24.86 -35.33
CA GLU A 355 7.20 -25.52 -34.03
C GLU A 355 8.63 -25.57 -33.47
N PHE A 356 8.82 -25.33 -32.18
CA PHE A 356 9.72 -26.15 -31.36
C PHE A 356 9.35 -26.04 -29.87
N MET A 357 9.07 -27.20 -29.28
CA MET A 357 9.00 -27.44 -27.84
C MET A 357 10.36 -27.17 -27.17
N ALA A 358 10.35 -26.51 -26.01
CA ALA A 358 11.13 -26.84 -24.81
C ALA A 358 10.80 -25.85 -23.68
#